data_AF-A0A8T5B4U9-F1
#
_entry.id   AF-A0A8T5B4U9-F1
#
_cell.length_a   1.000
_cell.length_b   1.000
_cell.length_c   1.000
_cell.angle_alpha   90.00
_cell.angle_beta   90.00
_cell.angle_gamma   90.00
#
_symmetry.space_group_name_H-M   'P 1'
#
loop_
_entity.id
_entity.type
_entity.pdbx_description
1 polymer ?
#
loop_
_entity_poly.entity_id
_entity_poly.type
_entity_poly.pdbx_seq_one_letter_code
_entity_poly.pdbx_strand_id
1 'polypeptide(L)'
;MFKGLELTPEEEEEIIKRVADKISEYGMNAAAILMLQTFKPMAYIGGQMGRFFISPLLYGLGDKISLGSEKLFMVFENRDNLEKLIRMLEQKAEEEMRKREEARRDKEEPAEKPLRRFRRFLGI
;
A
#
# COMPACT_ATOMS: atom_id res chain seq x y z
N MET A 1 5.04 30.31 -13.65
CA MET A 1 5.70 29.05 -13.24
C MET A 1 5.16 28.66 -11.87
N PHE A 2 4.54 27.48 -11.76
CA PHE A 2 4.03 26.95 -10.49
C PHE A 2 5.22 26.52 -9.61
N LYS A 3 5.65 27.39 -8.68
CA LYS A 3 6.79 27.19 -7.76
C LYS A 3 6.65 26.02 -6.75
N GLY A 4 5.68 25.12 -6.93
CA GLY A 4 5.40 23.99 -6.02
C GLY A 4 5.25 22.64 -6.71
N LEU A 5 5.56 22.55 -8.01
CA LEU A 5 5.48 21.31 -8.80
C LEU A 5 6.81 20.57 -8.93
N GLU A 6 7.92 21.16 -8.48
CA GLU A 6 9.20 20.45 -8.42
C GLU A 6 9.10 19.33 -7.38
N LEU A 7 9.42 18.11 -7.79
CA LEU A 7 9.45 16.91 -6.96
C LEU A 7 10.91 16.53 -6.73
N THR A 8 11.32 16.43 -5.48
CA THR A 8 12.61 15.82 -5.13
C THR A 8 12.46 14.29 -5.06
N PRO A 9 13.53 13.51 -5.24
CA PRO A 9 13.46 12.06 -5.10
C PRO A 9 12.90 11.60 -3.74
N GLU A 10 13.17 12.34 -2.67
CA GLU A 10 12.65 12.07 -1.33
C GLU A 10 11.14 12.32 -1.24
N GLU A 11 10.64 13.40 -1.87
CA GLU A 11 9.21 13.67 -1.93
C GLU A 11 8.46 12.59 -2.75
N GLU A 12 9.04 12.12 -3.86
CA GLU A 12 8.46 11.02 -4.64
C GLU A 12 8.33 9.76 -3.79
N GLU A 13 9.41 9.39 -3.10
CA GLU A 13 9.44 8.20 -2.24
C GLU A 13 8.43 8.31 -1.09
N GLU A 14 8.30 9.49 -0.49
CA GLU A 14 7.30 9.75 0.55
C GLU A 14 5.87 9.59 0.01
N ILE A 15 5.58 10.10 -1.18
CA ILE A 15 4.26 9.95 -1.82
C ILE A 15 3.96 8.46 -2.09
N ILE A 16 4.92 7.72 -2.66
CA ILE A 16 4.78 6.28 -2.93
C ILE A 16 4.48 5.53 -1.64
N LYS A 17 5.26 5.80 -0.58
CA LYS A 17 5.06 5.19 0.74
C LYS A 17 3.68 5.49 1.31
N ARG A 18 3.24 6.76 1.29
CA ARG A 18 1.92 7.17 1.79
C ARG A 18 0.78 6.46 1.04
N VAL A 19 0.91 6.28 -0.27
CA VAL A 19 -0.07 5.54 -1.07
C VAL A 19 -0.07 4.05 -0.71
N ALA A 20 1.11 3.44 -0.57
CA ALA A 20 1.25 2.05 -0.15
C ALA A 20 0.64 1.79 1.23
N ASP A 21 0.93 2.67 2.20
CA ASP A 21 0.37 2.64 3.54
C ASP A 21 -1.16 2.73 3.47
N LYS A 22 -1.69 3.68 2.68
CA LYS A 22 -3.14 3.87 2.57
C LYS A 22 -3.86 2.66 1.95
N ILE A 23 -3.31 2.07 0.90
CA ILE A 23 -3.85 0.85 0.28
C ILE A 23 -3.86 -0.31 1.30
N SER A 24 -2.78 -0.45 2.07
CA SER A 24 -2.65 -1.51 3.07
C SER A 24 -3.59 -1.32 4.26
N GLU A 25 -3.85 -0.08 4.69
CA GLU A 25 -4.85 0.21 5.72
C GLU A 25 -6.24 -0.31 5.33
N TYR A 26 -6.58 -0.30 4.04
CA TYR A 26 -7.84 -0.84 3.51
C TYR A 26 -7.80 -2.35 3.25
N GLY A 27 -6.68 -3.04 3.51
CA GLY A 27 -6.52 -4.47 3.21
C GLY A 27 -6.56 -4.79 1.72
N MET A 28 -6.20 -3.82 0.86
CA MET A 28 -6.34 -3.94 -0.59
C MET A 28 -5.03 -4.30 -1.32
N ASN A 29 -3.99 -4.73 -0.59
CA ASN A 29 -2.66 -4.96 -1.15
C ASN A 29 -2.69 -5.86 -2.40
N ALA A 30 -3.28 -7.04 -2.31
CA ALA A 30 -3.36 -7.99 -3.43
C ALA A 30 -4.16 -7.45 -4.64
N ALA A 31 -5.31 -6.81 -4.38
CA ALA A 31 -6.15 -6.24 -5.43
C ALA A 31 -5.44 -5.07 -6.15
N ALA A 32 -4.75 -4.23 -5.38
CA ALA A 32 -3.96 -3.13 -5.90
C ALA A 32 -2.79 -3.65 -6.75
N ILE A 33 -2.02 -4.64 -6.28
CA ILE A 33 -0.93 -5.24 -7.06
C ILE A 33 -1.43 -5.74 -8.41
N LEU A 34 -2.54 -6.49 -8.43
CA LEU A 34 -3.13 -7.02 -9.66
C LEU A 34 -3.51 -5.90 -10.65
N MET A 35 -4.19 -4.87 -10.16
CA MET A 35 -4.58 -3.71 -10.97
C MET A 35 -3.33 -3.00 -11.51
N LEU A 36 -2.39 -2.66 -10.63
CA LEU A 36 -1.19 -1.91 -10.99
C LEU A 36 -0.34 -2.68 -12.01
N GLN A 37 -0.16 -3.99 -11.86
CA GLN A 37 0.55 -4.82 -12.85
C GLN A 37 -0.16 -4.83 -14.21
N THR A 38 -1.49 -4.95 -14.22
CA THR A 38 -2.31 -4.96 -15.44
C THR A 38 -2.21 -3.63 -16.19
N PHE A 39 -2.31 -2.52 -15.47
CA PHE A 39 -2.30 -1.18 -16.06
C PHE A 39 -0.90 -0.55 -16.17
N LYS A 40 0.16 -1.22 -15.70
CA LYS A 40 1.54 -0.73 -15.71
C LYS A 40 2.00 -0.16 -17.08
N PRO A 41 1.71 -0.79 -18.24
CA PRO A 41 2.12 -0.24 -19.53
C PRO A 41 1.46 1.11 -19.88
N MET A 42 0.34 1.42 -19.23
CA MET A 42 -0.46 2.63 -19.47
C MET A 42 -0.19 3.73 -18.43
N ALA A 43 0.80 3.57 -17.55
CA ALA A 43 1.08 4.52 -16.46
C ALA A 43 1.18 5.99 -16.93
N TYR A 44 1.95 6.22 -18.01
CA TYR A 44 2.09 7.55 -18.61
C TYR A 44 0.74 8.12 -19.08
N ILE A 45 -0.09 7.31 -19.75
CA ILE A 45 -1.42 7.72 -20.20
C ILE A 45 -2.32 8.01 -19.00
N GLY A 46 -2.22 7.21 -17.94
CA GLY A 46 -3.00 7.36 -16.72
C GLY A 46 -2.85 8.72 -16.06
N GLY A 47 -1.62 9.25 -15.96
CA GLY A 47 -1.41 10.59 -15.39
C GLY A 47 -1.90 11.72 -16.30
N GLN A 48 -1.71 11.60 -17.62
CA GLN A 48 -2.22 12.59 -18.57
C GLN A 48 -3.75 12.63 -18.56
N MET A 49 -4.39 11.46 -18.55
CA MET A 49 -5.85 11.33 -18.43
C MET A 49 -6.33 11.83 -17.06
N GLY A 50 -5.61 11.51 -15.98
CA GLY A 50 -5.90 12.01 -14.64
C GLY A 50 -5.91 13.54 -14.59
N ARG A 51 -4.86 14.18 -15.13
CA ARG A 51 -4.83 15.65 -15.24
C ARG A 51 -5.95 16.21 -16.08
N PHE A 52 -6.22 15.61 -17.24
CA PHE A 52 -7.23 16.13 -18.16
C PHE A 52 -8.65 16.00 -17.63
N PHE A 53 -9.00 14.85 -17.06
CA PHE A 53 -10.37 14.57 -16.62
C PHE A 53 -10.63 14.90 -15.15
N ILE A 54 -9.64 14.75 -14.27
CA ILE A 54 -9.80 14.87 -12.82
C ILE A 54 -9.34 16.25 -12.32
N SER A 55 -8.19 16.79 -12.75
CA SER A 55 -7.69 18.08 -12.23
C SER A 55 -8.71 19.23 -12.31
N PRO A 56 -9.52 19.39 -13.38
CA PRO A 56 -10.56 20.44 -13.42
C PRO A 56 -11.57 20.36 -12.26
N LEU A 57 -11.90 19.14 -11.81
CA LEU A 57 -12.83 18.93 -10.70
C LEU A 57 -12.21 19.27 -9.35
N LEU A 58 -10.88 19.23 -9.25
CA LEU A 58 -10.13 19.43 -8.00
C LEU A 58 -9.82 20.90 -7.72
N TYR A 59 -9.85 21.78 -8.72
CA TYR A 59 -9.62 23.23 -8.52
C TYR A 59 -10.63 23.87 -7.56
N GLY A 60 -11.89 23.39 -7.56
CA GLY A 60 -12.92 23.86 -6.64
C GLY A 60 -12.74 23.40 -5.18
N LEU A 61 -11.81 22.46 -4.91
CA LEU A 61 -11.59 21.87 -3.59
C LEU A 61 -10.41 22.52 -2.84
N GLY A 62 -9.76 23.52 -3.45
CA GLY A 62 -8.69 24.32 -2.85
C GLY A 62 -7.28 23.88 -3.22
N ASP A 63 -6.33 24.82 -3.07
CA ASP A 63 -4.97 24.71 -3.59
C ASP A 63 -4.20 23.49 -3.07
N LYS A 64 -4.40 23.12 -1.80
CA LYS A 64 -3.71 21.97 -1.20
C LYS A 64 -4.11 20.65 -1.88
N ILE A 65 -5.40 20.48 -2.18
CA ILE A 65 -5.92 19.27 -2.83
C ILE A 65 -5.46 19.24 -4.29
N SER A 66 -5.59 20.37 -4.98
CA SER A 66 -5.17 20.49 -6.38
C SER A 66 -3.66 20.25 -6.57
N LEU A 67 -2.80 20.85 -5.73
CA LEU A 67 -1.36 20.62 -5.77
C LEU A 67 -1.00 19.17 -5.40
N GLY A 68 -1.69 18.60 -4.40
CA GLY A 68 -1.48 17.22 -3.99
C GLY A 68 -1.81 16.21 -5.09
N SER A 69 -2.91 16.41 -5.81
CA SER A 69 -3.27 15.56 -6.95
C SER A 69 -2.29 15.71 -8.12
N GLU A 70 -1.80 16.92 -8.36
CA GLU A 70 -0.84 17.16 -9.45
C GLU A 70 0.48 16.43 -9.17
N LYS A 71 0.95 16.47 -7.91
CA LYS A 71 2.10 15.69 -7.46
C LYS A 71 1.86 14.19 -7.59
N LEU A 72 0.67 13.68 -7.25
CA LEU A 72 0.32 12.26 -7.46
C LEU A 72 0.39 11.87 -8.93
N PHE A 73 -0.18 12.67 -9.84
CA PHE A 73 -0.10 12.39 -11.27
C PHE A 73 1.34 12.40 -11.77
N MET A 74 2.17 13.37 -11.37
CA MET A 74 3.59 13.40 -11.74
C MET A 74 4.34 12.16 -11.26
N VAL A 75 4.17 11.76 -10.00
CA VAL A 75 4.87 10.59 -9.43
C VAL A 75 4.51 9.31 -10.18
N PHE A 76 3.22 9.05 -10.44
CA PHE A 76 2.76 7.78 -10.99
C PHE A 76 2.71 7.71 -12.53
N GLU A 77 3.03 8.80 -13.24
CA GLU A 77 3.36 8.73 -14.68
C GLU A 77 4.66 7.98 -14.94
N ASN A 78 5.59 8.03 -13.98
CA ASN A 78 6.83 7.29 -14.06
C ASN A 78 6.59 5.81 -13.74
N ARG A 79 6.85 4.94 -14.73
CA ARG A 79 6.71 3.49 -14.60
C ARG A 79 7.60 2.89 -13.51
N ASP A 80 8.76 3.49 -13.23
CA ASP A 80 9.67 3.03 -12.18
C ASP A 80 9.11 3.31 -10.79
N ASN A 81 8.44 4.45 -10.60
CA ASN A 81 7.76 4.76 -9.34
C ASN A 81 6.53 3.85 -9.13
N LEU A 82 5.84 3.48 -10.21
CA LEU A 82 4.79 2.48 -10.14
C LEU A 82 5.34 1.09 -9.73
N GLU A 83 6.51 0.71 -10.24
CA GLU A 83 7.19 -0.52 -9.84
C GLU A 83 7.61 -0.50 -8.36
N LYS A 84 8.13 0.63 -7.87
CA LYS A 84 8.42 0.81 -6.43
C LYS A 84 7.17 0.60 -5.58
N LEU A 85 6.03 1.19 -5.98
CA LEU A 85 4.75 1.01 -5.29
C LEU A 85 4.34 -0.47 -5.25
N ILE A 86 4.40 -1.18 -6.38
CA ILE A 86 4.06 -2.61 -6.46
C ILE A 86 4.92 -3.42 -5.48
N ARG A 87 6.23 -3.20 -5.46
CA ARG A 87 7.15 -3.91 -4.55
C ARG A 87 6.86 -3.64 -3.08
N MET A 88 6.55 -2.39 -2.71
CA MET A 88 6.15 -2.06 -1.34
C MET A 88 4.85 -2.76 -0.95
N LEU A 89 3.88 -2.83 -1.85
CA LEU A 89 2.63 -3.54 -1.60
C LEU A 89 2.83 -5.05 -1.47
N GLU A 90 3.74 -5.65 -2.26
CA GLU A 90 4.10 -7.06 -2.15
C GLU A 90 4.70 -7.38 -0.78
N GLN A 91 5.63 -6.55 -0.29
CA GLN A 91 6.19 -6.68 1.05
C GLN A 91 5.11 -6.59 2.14
N LYS A 92 4.21 -5.60 2.05
CA LYS A 92 3.10 -5.43 3.00
C LYS A 92 2.11 -6.59 2.96
N ALA A 93 1.81 -7.13 1.78
CA ALA A 93 0.96 -8.30 1.62
C ALA A 93 1.57 -9.54 2.28
N GLU A 94 2.88 -9.74 2.11
CA GLU A 94 3.60 -10.85 2.75
C GLU A 94 3.60 -10.71 4.27
N GLU A 95 3.87 -9.51 4.81
CA GLU A 95 3.79 -9.24 6.24
C GLU A 95 2.37 -9.49 6.80
N GLU A 96 1.33 -9.08 6.07
CA GLU A 96 -0.06 -9.29 6.44
C GLU A 96 -0.40 -10.80 6.50
N MET A 97 0.08 -11.59 5.53
CA MET A 97 -0.09 -13.04 5.52
C MET A 97 0.64 -13.70 6.70
N ARG A 98 1.91 -13.33 6.95
CA ARG A 98 2.70 -13.87 8.07
C ARG A 98 2.03 -13.59 9.41
N LYS A 99 1.58 -12.35 9.65
CA LYS A 99 0.84 -11.97 10.87
C LYS A 99 -0.45 -12.77 11.04
N ARG A 100 -1.17 -13.05 9.94
CA ARG A 100 -2.39 -13.87 9.97
C ARG A 100 -2.08 -15.34 10.28
N GLU A 101 -0.98 -15.88 9.77
CA GLU A 101 -0.56 -17.25 10.06
C GLU A 101 -0.10 -17.42 11.51
N GLU A 102 0.71 -16.50 12.03
CA GLU A 102 1.12 -16.47 13.44
C GLU A 102 -0.10 -16.39 14.37
N ALA A 103 -1.02 -15.48 14.09
CA ALA A 103 -2.27 -15.35 14.85
C ALA A 103 -3.19 -16.59 14.77
N ARG A 104 -3.05 -17.44 13.74
CA ARG A 104 -3.75 -18.73 13.66
C ARG A 104 -3.04 -19.78 14.50
N ARG A 105 -1.71 -19.87 14.42
CA ARG A 105 -0.90 -20.81 15.22
C ARG A 105 -1.07 -20.59 16.72
N ASP A 106 -1.06 -19.33 17.17
CA ASP A 106 -1.27 -18.97 18.59
C ASP A 106 -2.66 -19.36 19.11
N LYS A 107 -3.66 -19.44 18.22
CA LYS A 107 -5.02 -19.90 18.56
C LYS A 107 -5.16 -21.43 18.52
N GLU A 108 -4.33 -22.10 17.73
CA GLU A 108 -4.36 -23.55 17.53
C GLU A 108 -3.44 -24.30 18.50
N GLU A 109 -2.49 -23.65 19.18
CA GLU A 109 -1.81 -24.26 20.33
C GLU A 109 -2.83 -24.52 21.45
N PRO A 110 -3.25 -25.78 21.69
CA PRO A 110 -4.19 -26.05 22.75
C PRO A 110 -3.47 -25.78 24.07
N ALA A 111 -4.20 -25.30 25.08
CA ALA A 111 -3.81 -25.26 26.48
C ALA A 111 -3.58 -26.68 27.08
N GLU A 112 -3.04 -27.62 26.30
CA GLU A 112 -2.56 -28.92 26.73
C GLU A 112 -1.20 -28.78 27.39
N LYS A 113 -1.17 -28.38 28.67
CA LYS A 113 -0.04 -28.74 29.55
C LYS A 113 -0.26 -28.67 31.06
N PRO A 114 -1.34 -28.12 31.66
CA PRO A 114 -1.50 -28.27 33.11
C PRO A 114 -1.95 -29.70 33.46
N LEU A 115 -2.98 -30.24 32.80
CA LEU A 115 -3.56 -31.55 33.11
C LEU A 115 -2.63 -32.74 32.79
N ARG A 116 -1.89 -32.68 31.67
CA ARG A 116 -0.93 -33.72 31.29
C ARG A 116 0.28 -33.78 32.25
N ARG A 117 0.69 -32.62 32.77
CA ARG A 117 1.74 -32.51 33.79
C ARG A 117 1.25 -32.97 35.16
N PHE A 118 0.00 -32.68 35.51
CA PHE A 118 -0.65 -33.13 36.75
C PHE A 118 -0.79 -34.66 36.80
N ARG A 119 -1.21 -35.29 35.70
CA ARG A 119 -1.32 -36.76 35.58
C ARG A 119 0.04 -37.46 35.71
N ARG A 120 1.07 -36.89 35.10
CA ARG A 120 2.46 -37.34 35.28
C ARG A 120 2.96 -37.22 36.72
N PHE A 121 2.49 -36.21 37.47
CA PHE A 121 2.84 -36.01 38.88
C PHE A 121 2.06 -36.94 39.82
N LEU A 122 0.84 -37.35 39.44
CA LEU A 122 -0.01 -38.28 40.19
C LEU A 122 0.25 -39.75 39.86
N GLY A 123 1.06 -40.06 38.84
CA GLY A 123 1.38 -41.44 38.46
C GLY A 123 0.20 -42.23 37.87
N ILE A 124 -0.76 -41.54 37.22
CA ILE A 124 -1.95 -42.13 36.55
C ILE A 124 -2.02 -41.70 35.08
#